data_AF-A0A4V6E6C6-F1
#
_entry.id   AF-A0A4V6E6C6-F1
#
_cell.length_a   1.000
_cell.length_b   1.000
_cell.length_c   1.000
_cell.angle_alpha   90.00
_cell.angle_beta   90.00
_cell.angle_gamma   90.00
#
_symmetry.space_group_name_H-M   'P 1'
#
loop_
_entity.id
_entity.type
_entity.pdbx_description
1 polymer ?
#
loop_
_entity_poly.entity_id
_entity_poly.type
_entity_poly.pdbx_seq_one_letter_code
_entity_poly.pdbx_strand_id
1 'polypeptide(L)'
;MRDSTALVAVALLVALAGCGGLGGELSGPVGAPSPSIDTVDAPESLGHDDRATVAATARWEGLADEGADSADGSGDAAGGGRSNATLDPVRVTVRVGDATLLSGNRSVPANGTMTVRTEVDAAALDPGEHEIRVTVGEATATRTLAVEEARAATFAVSAIDAPESVDYGEDLAVTATVTNTGDLAGEQTVRIRYGTGTSANRTVALDGGAEAAVAVTFADVRFDGGDYPVVVMTANRTRERPVSVVHPSAYGKTTLALYVDDEAVDRNVSGVVAAATGYWERNDERYLGYPVAYERVDDADRADIVLRFDRVERCGVEGNDTRYFGCADLLVDEPRTPMTATVDPRISDAEMNATIIHELGHVQGLEPGEEPAGLMNATSTLATHRPVKVHLRADDGAVIGPVEDEVTAALDYFAAREDVAGSDGFAWEFVDSAREAHVQITYDERGEVCFVDDGGSCTVDGEYYGQQDVRLEELDEDVVAWHVGASLAPVLLKEVPPELTGESERRGREDWPE
;
A
#
# COMPACT_ATOMS: atom_id res chain seq x y z
N MET A 1 -12.35 -7.91 56.55
CA MET A 1 -11.20 -8.21 57.44
C MET A 1 -10.21 -7.08 57.18
N ARG A 2 -10.27 -5.99 57.97
CA ARG A 2 -9.39 -5.71 59.16
C ARG A 2 -7.91 -5.85 58.78
N ASP A 3 -6.99 -4.90 58.93
CA ASP A 3 -6.86 -3.65 59.71
C ASP A 3 -5.73 -2.81 59.04
N SER A 4 -5.84 -1.48 58.85
CA SER A 4 -5.55 -0.36 59.78
C SER A 4 -4.07 0.07 59.88
N THR A 5 -3.76 1.30 59.41
CA THR A 5 -3.00 2.40 60.10
C THR A 5 -3.04 3.65 59.18
N ALA A 6 -3.81 4.73 59.46
CA ALA A 6 -3.61 5.80 60.46
C ALA A 6 -2.43 6.74 60.08
N LEU A 7 -2.42 8.08 60.17
CA LEU A 7 -3.23 9.18 60.73
C LEU A 7 -2.33 10.43 60.42
N VAL A 8 -2.74 11.61 59.95
CA VAL A 8 -3.36 12.75 60.67
C VAL A 8 -3.29 13.96 59.73
N ALA A 9 -4.40 14.68 59.58
CA ALA A 9 -4.40 16.11 59.21
C ALA A 9 -4.30 16.94 60.50
N VAL A 10 -3.35 17.88 60.58
CA VAL A 10 -3.33 18.97 61.56
C VAL A 10 -2.95 20.25 60.85
N ALA A 11 -3.87 21.21 60.89
CA ALA A 11 -3.67 22.61 60.59
C ALA A 11 -2.80 23.28 61.67
N LEU A 12 -1.96 24.26 61.31
CA LEU A 12 -1.52 25.34 62.20
C LEU A 12 -0.81 26.42 61.34
N LEU A 13 -1.41 27.59 61.14
CA LEU A 13 -1.33 28.83 61.95
C LEU A 13 -0.55 29.91 61.18
N VAL A 14 -1.30 30.77 60.49
CA VAL A 14 -0.89 32.12 60.11
C VAL A 14 -0.64 32.90 61.39
N ALA A 15 0.59 33.39 61.58
CA ALA A 15 0.93 34.32 62.66
C ALA A 15 1.66 35.54 62.07
N LEU A 16 0.88 36.58 61.82
CA LEU A 16 1.34 37.97 61.82
C LEU A 16 1.62 38.38 63.27
N ALA A 17 2.87 38.73 63.57
CA ALA A 17 3.30 39.55 64.70
C ALA A 17 4.79 39.88 64.43
N GLY A 18 5.31 41.09 64.54
CA GLY A 18 4.86 42.32 65.14
C GLY A 18 6.14 43.07 65.47
N CYS A 19 6.43 44.13 64.71
CA CYS A 19 7.49 45.08 65.07
C CYS A 19 7.06 45.81 66.34
N GLY A 20 7.49 45.30 67.49
CA GLY A 20 7.46 46.00 68.78
C GLY A 20 8.84 46.58 69.05
N GLY A 21 8.96 47.90 68.96
CA GLY A 21 10.15 48.61 69.41
C GLY A 21 10.32 48.54 70.92
N LEU A 22 11.56 48.44 71.37
CA LEU A 22 12.02 48.92 72.67
C LEU A 22 13.43 49.47 72.47
N GLY A 23 13.56 50.77 72.71
CA GLY A 23 14.82 51.49 72.66
C GLY A 23 15.78 51.02 73.73
N GLY A 24 17.04 50.87 73.32
CA GLY A 24 18.20 50.89 74.19
C GLY A 24 19.21 51.84 73.56
N GLU A 25 19.27 53.06 74.08
CA GLU A 25 20.36 53.99 73.82
C GLU A 25 21.68 53.34 74.24
N LEU A 26 22.53 53.05 73.25
CA LEU A 26 23.97 52.95 73.44
C LEU A 26 24.62 53.79 72.34
N SER A 27 24.93 55.03 72.68
CA SER A 27 25.72 55.95 71.88
C SER A 27 27.15 55.40 71.74
N GLY A 28 27.37 54.58 70.72
CA GLY A 28 28.67 54.30 70.12
C GLY A 28 28.94 55.21 68.92
N PRO A 29 30.18 55.35 68.46
CA PRO A 29 30.52 56.26 67.36
C PRO A 29 29.71 55.89 66.11
N VAL A 30 29.28 56.92 65.35
CA VAL A 30 28.55 56.76 64.07
C VAL A 30 29.39 55.88 63.15
N GLY A 31 29.02 54.61 63.04
CA GLY A 31 29.65 53.67 62.12
C GLY A 31 29.44 54.14 60.68
N ALA A 32 30.38 53.82 59.79
CA ALA A 32 30.19 54.04 58.37
C ALA A 32 28.83 53.43 57.92
N PRO A 33 28.10 54.07 56.98
CA PRO A 33 26.83 53.54 56.51
C PRO A 33 27.02 52.10 56.05
N SER A 34 26.24 51.19 56.64
CA SER A 34 26.30 49.76 56.35
C SER A 34 25.27 49.42 55.27
N PRO A 35 25.61 48.53 54.32
CA PRO A 35 24.65 48.08 53.32
C PRO A 35 23.55 47.22 53.95
N SER A 36 22.33 47.33 53.43
CA SER A 36 21.28 46.31 53.48
C SER A 36 21.00 45.80 52.07
N ILE A 37 20.64 44.54 51.90
CA ILE A 37 20.18 44.02 50.61
C ILE A 37 18.66 44.03 50.65
N ASP A 38 18.03 44.85 49.80
CA ASP A 38 16.59 45.07 49.77
C ASP A 38 15.87 43.97 48.99
N THR A 39 16.44 43.56 47.84
CA THR A 39 15.88 42.52 46.99
C THR A 39 16.97 41.65 46.35
N VAL A 40 16.66 40.36 46.24
CA VAL A 40 17.35 39.41 45.34
C VAL A 40 16.28 38.80 44.44
N ASP A 41 16.28 39.22 43.19
CA ASP A 41 15.40 38.77 42.13
C ASP A 41 16.11 37.69 41.31
N ALA A 42 15.56 36.49 41.36
CA ALA A 42 16.02 35.32 40.62
C ALA A 42 14.81 34.38 40.42
N PRO A 43 14.78 33.60 39.33
CA PRO A 43 13.73 32.60 39.14
C PRO A 43 13.76 31.56 40.26
N GLU A 44 12.60 30.93 40.51
CA GLU A 44 12.48 29.85 41.51
C GLU A 44 13.05 28.54 40.96
N SER A 45 12.92 28.30 39.65
CA SER A 45 13.51 27.16 38.96
C SER A 45 14.06 27.53 37.57
N LEU A 46 14.99 26.71 37.09
CA LEU A 46 15.51 26.73 35.72
C LEU A 46 15.52 25.31 35.14
N GLY A 47 15.14 25.18 33.86
CA GLY A 47 15.41 23.98 33.10
C GLY A 47 16.91 23.76 32.93
N HIS A 48 17.31 22.51 32.63
CA HIS A 48 18.72 22.10 32.59
C HIS A 48 19.65 22.99 31.74
N ASP A 49 19.15 23.57 30.65
CA ASP A 49 19.91 24.43 29.72
C ASP A 49 19.44 25.90 29.72
N ASP A 50 18.60 26.29 30.68
CA ASP A 50 18.09 27.65 30.76
C ASP A 50 19.13 28.63 31.32
N ARG A 51 19.04 29.89 30.87
CA ARG A 51 19.78 31.02 31.44
C ARG A 51 18.83 32.03 32.05
N ALA A 52 19.22 32.59 33.17
CA ALA A 52 18.48 33.70 33.77
C ALA A 52 19.39 34.77 34.35
N THR A 53 18.84 35.98 34.44
CA THR A 53 19.49 37.08 35.13
C THR A 53 19.15 37.03 36.61
N VAL A 54 20.18 37.06 37.46
CA VAL A 54 20.07 37.32 38.89
C VAL A 54 20.33 38.80 39.12
N ALA A 55 19.39 39.51 39.75
CA ALA A 55 19.53 40.91 40.09
C ALA A 55 19.41 41.11 41.60
N ALA A 56 20.35 41.85 42.19
CA ALA A 56 20.29 42.21 43.61
C ALA A 56 20.40 43.72 43.78
N THR A 57 19.53 44.28 44.62
CA THR A 57 19.55 45.70 44.97
C THR A 57 19.94 45.87 46.43
N ALA A 58 21.04 46.57 46.66
CA ALA A 58 21.50 46.94 48.00
C ALA A 58 21.33 48.44 48.23
N ARG A 59 21.01 48.80 49.47
CA ARG A 59 20.79 50.17 49.91
C ARG A 59 21.66 50.52 51.11
N TRP A 60 22.12 51.76 51.18
CA TRP A 60 22.86 52.30 52.31
C TRP A 60 22.01 53.36 52.99
N GLU A 61 21.56 53.07 54.20
CA GLU A 61 20.82 54.05 55.00
C GLU A 61 21.75 55.22 55.40
N GLY A 62 21.27 56.46 55.25
CA GLY A 62 22.02 57.67 55.60
C GLY A 62 22.80 58.32 54.46
N LEU A 63 22.85 57.72 53.27
CA LEU A 63 23.22 58.41 52.02
C LEU A 63 21.95 59.00 51.39
N ALA A 64 21.90 60.32 51.23
CA ALA A 64 20.69 61.01 50.75
C ALA A 64 20.39 60.67 49.28
N ASP A 65 19.12 60.38 49.01
CA ASP A 65 18.55 60.41 47.66
C ASP A 65 18.46 61.89 47.26
N GLU A 66 19.38 62.39 46.42
CA GLU A 66 19.20 63.72 45.82
C GLU A 66 18.10 63.63 44.75
N GLY A 67 16.86 63.54 45.24
CA GLY A 67 15.66 63.74 44.47
C GLY A 67 15.60 65.19 44.01
N ALA A 68 15.62 65.35 42.70
CA ALA A 68 15.29 66.58 42.01
C ALA A 68 13.91 67.10 42.47
N ASP A 69 13.88 68.32 42.99
CA ASP A 69 12.71 69.20 42.90
C ASP A 69 13.13 70.67 42.94
N SER A 70 12.32 71.48 42.26
CA SER A 70 12.66 72.75 41.62
C SER A 70 12.63 73.99 42.52
N ALA A 71 13.42 75.01 42.13
CA ALA A 71 13.23 76.48 42.25
C ALA A 71 12.60 77.10 43.53
N ASP A 72 13.34 77.97 44.25
CA ASP A 72 13.24 79.45 44.19
C ASP A 72 14.11 80.11 45.30
N GLY A 73 14.37 81.41 45.17
CA GLY A 73 15.42 82.22 45.77
C GLY A 73 15.52 82.37 47.32
N SER A 74 16.78 82.64 47.71
CA SER A 74 17.25 83.60 48.72
C SER A 74 17.10 83.28 50.23
N GLY A 75 18.25 83.15 50.91
CA GLY A 75 18.36 83.31 52.38
C GLY A 75 19.63 82.71 52.98
N ASP A 76 20.48 83.55 53.56
CA ASP A 76 21.82 83.25 54.07
C ASP A 76 21.93 82.25 55.25
N ALA A 77 23.01 81.46 55.16
CA ALA A 77 23.92 80.96 56.20
C ALA A 77 23.40 80.08 57.38
N ALA A 78 23.74 78.79 57.32
CA ALA A 78 24.51 78.14 58.38
C ALA A 78 25.24 76.91 57.82
N GLY A 79 26.56 76.87 58.04
CA GLY A 79 27.46 75.83 57.54
C GLY A 79 27.14 74.45 58.10
N GLY A 80 27.15 73.49 57.20
CA GLY A 80 27.19 72.06 57.47
C GLY A 80 27.52 71.38 56.16
N GLY A 81 28.81 71.37 55.80
CA GLY A 81 29.29 70.65 54.63
C GLY A 81 28.89 69.18 54.76
N ARG A 82 27.84 68.77 54.06
CA ARG A 82 27.53 67.36 53.85
C ARG A 82 28.55 66.87 52.85
N SER A 83 29.53 66.17 53.38
CA SER A 83 30.52 65.44 52.60
C SER A 83 29.79 64.62 51.54
N ASN A 84 30.16 64.83 50.27
CA ASN A 84 30.01 63.81 49.25
C ASN A 84 30.93 62.66 49.71
N ALA A 85 30.43 61.83 50.62
CA ALA A 85 31.17 60.74 51.21
C ALA A 85 31.31 59.69 50.10
N THR A 86 32.39 59.79 49.34
CA THR A 86 32.88 58.67 48.54
C THR A 86 33.22 57.56 49.51
N LEU A 87 32.28 56.63 49.70
CA LEU A 87 32.53 55.40 50.43
C LEU A 87 33.59 54.62 49.67
N ASP A 88 34.46 53.93 50.43
CA ASP A 88 35.40 53.01 49.85
C ASP A 88 34.65 51.97 48.99
N PRO A 89 35.21 51.55 47.84
CA PRO A 89 34.60 50.52 47.02
C PRO A 89 34.32 49.25 47.84
N VAL A 90 33.07 48.81 47.83
CA VAL A 90 32.64 47.61 48.54
C VAL A 90 32.87 46.37 47.70
N ARG A 91 33.29 45.28 48.33
CA ARG A 91 33.35 43.98 47.64
C ARG A 91 31.93 43.48 47.42
N VAL A 92 31.62 43.17 46.17
CA VAL A 92 30.39 42.50 45.77
C VAL A 92 30.73 41.10 45.29
N THR A 93 29.97 40.11 45.74
CA THR A 93 30.09 38.75 45.26
C THR A 93 28.71 38.12 45.09
N VAL A 94 28.48 37.49 43.94
CA VAL A 94 27.29 36.67 43.67
C VAL A 94 27.78 35.26 43.37
N ARG A 95 27.28 34.29 44.14
CA ARG A 95 27.57 32.86 43.97
C ARG A 95 26.28 32.08 43.83
N VAL A 96 26.36 30.93 43.16
CA VAL A 96 25.34 29.89 43.13
C VAL A 96 26.02 28.58 43.53
N GLY A 97 25.64 28.02 44.68
CA GLY A 97 26.42 26.94 45.30
C GLY A 97 27.88 27.35 45.49
N ASP A 98 28.80 26.58 44.91
CA ASP A 98 30.25 26.85 44.92
C ASP A 98 30.73 27.72 43.74
N ALA A 99 29.89 27.90 42.70
CA ALA A 99 30.24 28.68 41.52
C ALA A 99 30.15 30.18 41.79
N THR A 100 31.16 30.95 41.34
CA THR A 100 31.16 32.41 41.46
C THR A 100 30.73 33.04 40.13
N LEU A 101 29.53 33.62 40.10
CA LEU A 101 28.97 34.30 38.94
C LEU A 101 29.54 35.71 38.76
N LEU A 102 29.76 36.40 39.88
CA LEU A 102 30.33 37.74 39.91
C LEU A 102 31.19 37.94 41.16
N SER A 103 32.37 38.54 41.00
CA SER A 103 33.18 38.99 42.14
C SER A 103 33.98 40.23 41.76
N GLY A 104 33.87 41.31 42.53
CA GLY A 104 34.65 42.52 42.30
C GLY A 104 34.31 43.66 43.25
N ASN A 105 35.19 44.66 43.33
CA ASN A 105 34.93 45.87 44.11
C ASN A 105 34.08 46.84 43.29
N ARG A 106 33.02 47.40 43.88
CA ARG A 106 32.09 48.34 43.26
C ARG A 106 32.05 49.64 44.06
N SER A 107 32.06 50.78 43.36
CA SER A 107 31.84 52.08 44.00
C SER A 107 30.40 52.19 44.47
N VAL A 108 30.19 52.64 45.71
CA VAL A 108 28.83 52.90 46.21
C VAL A 108 28.29 54.18 45.55
N PRO A 109 27.13 54.12 44.87
CA PRO A 109 26.52 55.31 44.27
C PRO A 109 26.12 56.35 45.32
N ALA A 110 26.17 57.64 44.95
CA ALA A 110 25.84 58.74 45.88
C ALA A 110 24.38 58.72 46.35
N ASN A 111 23.46 58.16 45.55
CA ASN A 111 22.05 57.95 45.91
C ASN A 111 21.84 56.77 46.88
N GLY A 112 22.93 56.14 47.35
CA GLY A 112 22.88 55.05 48.31
C GLY A 112 22.21 53.78 47.82
N THR A 113 21.99 53.59 46.51
CA THR A 113 21.35 52.39 45.96
C THR A 113 22.20 51.79 44.85
N MET A 114 22.54 50.51 44.98
CA MET A 114 23.32 49.77 43.99
C MET A 114 22.57 48.53 43.53
N THR A 115 22.31 48.44 42.21
CA THR A 115 21.80 47.21 41.59
C THR A 115 22.92 46.51 40.86
N VAL A 116 23.06 45.21 41.11
CA VAL A 116 24.03 44.33 40.47
C VAL A 116 23.29 43.25 39.71
N ARG A 117 23.72 42.97 38.48
CA ARG A 117 23.15 41.94 37.61
C ARG A 117 24.24 40.97 37.18
N THR A 118 23.90 39.69 37.15
CA THR A 118 24.74 38.63 36.62
C THR A 118 23.85 37.56 35.99
N GLU A 119 24.42 36.71 35.14
CA GLU A 119 23.71 35.61 34.52
C GLU A 119 24.07 34.32 35.26
N VAL A 120 23.06 33.48 35.49
CA VAL A 120 23.23 32.08 35.88
C VAL A 120 22.93 31.22 34.66
N ASP A 121 23.81 30.25 34.41
CA ASP A 121 23.69 29.26 33.34
C ASP A 121 23.46 27.89 33.98
N ALA A 122 22.25 27.35 33.85
CA ALA A 122 21.88 26.08 34.47
C ALA A 122 22.70 24.91 33.91
N ALA A 123 23.18 25.00 32.65
CA ALA A 123 23.99 23.97 32.01
C ALA A 123 25.35 23.74 32.70
N ALA A 124 25.77 24.68 33.55
CA ALA A 124 27.00 24.60 34.34
C ALA A 124 26.77 24.11 35.79
N LEU A 125 25.53 23.77 36.15
CA LEU A 125 25.13 23.34 37.49
C LEU A 125 24.60 21.91 37.46
N ASP A 126 24.86 21.14 38.52
CA ASP A 126 24.22 19.83 38.70
C ASP A 126 22.71 19.99 38.99
N PRO A 127 21.84 19.03 38.62
CA PRO A 127 20.43 19.09 38.99
C PRO A 127 20.21 19.11 40.51
N GLY A 128 19.19 19.85 40.96
CA GLY A 128 18.80 19.97 42.36
C GLY A 128 18.75 21.41 42.88
N GLU A 129 18.66 21.56 44.19
CA GLU A 129 18.53 22.86 44.87
C GLU A 129 19.90 23.52 45.08
N HIS A 130 20.06 24.75 44.59
CA HIS A 130 21.24 25.58 44.77
C HIS A 130 20.92 26.85 45.55
N GLU A 131 21.83 27.27 46.44
CA GLU A 131 21.71 28.56 47.12
C GLU A 131 22.42 29.65 46.30
N ILE A 132 21.66 30.65 45.84
CA ILE A 132 22.20 31.91 45.36
C ILE A 132 22.55 32.76 46.58
N ARG A 133 23.83 33.08 46.74
CA ARG A 133 24.32 33.96 47.82
C ARG A 133 24.86 35.25 47.24
N VAL A 134 24.25 36.36 47.66
CA VAL A 134 24.69 37.72 47.30
C VAL A 134 25.32 38.36 48.53
N THR A 135 26.56 38.80 48.41
CA THR A 135 27.27 39.55 49.45
C THR A 135 27.64 40.93 48.92
N VAL A 136 27.28 41.98 49.66
CA VAL A 136 27.63 43.38 49.38
C VAL A 136 28.25 43.96 50.65
N GLY A 137 29.58 44.12 50.67
CA GLY A 137 30.29 44.47 51.91
C GLY A 137 30.06 43.41 52.99
N GLU A 138 29.47 43.82 54.11
CA GLU A 138 29.09 42.93 55.22
C GLU A 138 27.67 42.35 55.11
N ALA A 139 26.84 42.86 54.18
CA ALA A 139 25.48 42.38 54.00
C ALA A 139 25.46 41.10 53.16
N THR A 140 24.69 40.10 53.59
CA THR A 140 24.49 38.85 52.85
C THR A 140 23.00 38.54 52.75
N ALA A 141 22.55 38.15 51.56
CA ALA A 141 21.22 37.64 51.30
C ALA A 141 21.32 36.34 50.50
N THR A 142 20.38 35.43 50.73
CA THR A 142 20.31 34.15 50.05
C THR A 142 18.95 33.94 49.41
N ARG A 143 18.93 33.21 48.30
CA ARG A 143 17.72 32.78 47.59
C ARG A 143 17.95 31.40 47.01
N THR A 144 16.94 30.54 47.05
CA THR A 144 17.05 29.20 46.48
C THR A 144 16.72 29.21 44.98
N LEU A 145 17.46 28.41 44.23
CA LEU A 145 17.26 28.14 42.80
C LEU A 145 17.24 26.62 42.59
N ALA A 146 16.13 26.08 42.09
CA ALA A 146 16.06 24.69 41.68
C ALA A 146 16.51 24.53 40.21
N VAL A 147 17.45 23.63 39.94
CA VAL A 147 17.83 23.22 38.58
C VAL A 147 17.18 21.87 38.29
N GLU A 148 16.32 21.82 37.27
CA GLU A 148 15.60 20.61 36.91
C GLU A 148 16.51 19.55 36.26
N GLU A 149 16.20 18.27 36.48
CA GLU A 149 16.93 17.16 35.83
C GLU A 149 16.48 17.03 34.36
N ALA A 150 17.46 16.95 33.45
CA ALA A 150 17.18 16.80 32.01
C ALA A 150 16.48 15.47 31.72
N ARG A 151 15.38 15.51 30.97
CA ARG A 151 14.67 14.30 30.54
C ARG A 151 15.45 13.60 29.43
N ALA A 152 15.64 12.30 29.59
CA ALA A 152 16.27 11.46 28.57
C ALA A 152 15.52 11.54 27.22
N ALA A 153 16.26 11.36 26.13
CA ALA A 153 15.73 11.38 24.77
C ALA A 153 14.53 10.42 24.63
N THR A 154 13.37 10.95 24.26
CA THR A 154 12.12 10.19 24.15
C THR A 154 11.47 10.50 22.80
N PHE A 155 11.52 9.54 21.89
CA PHE A 155 11.05 9.72 20.52
C PHE A 155 9.57 9.38 20.35
N ALA A 156 8.78 10.36 19.92
CA ALA A 156 7.36 10.20 19.60
C ALA A 156 7.09 10.46 18.11
N VAL A 157 6.13 9.72 17.54
CA VAL A 157 5.65 9.94 16.16
C VAL A 157 4.53 10.99 16.19
N SER A 158 4.85 12.22 15.78
CA SER A 158 3.95 13.38 15.85
C SER A 158 3.02 13.50 14.64
N ALA A 159 3.39 12.94 13.49
CA ALA A 159 2.53 12.87 12.30
C ALA A 159 2.89 11.69 11.39
N ILE A 160 1.91 11.21 10.63
CA ILE A 160 2.08 10.27 9.51
C ILE A 160 1.35 10.90 8.32
N ASP A 161 2.12 11.29 7.32
CA ASP A 161 1.65 11.78 6.04
C ASP A 161 1.74 10.67 5.01
N ALA A 162 0.59 10.32 4.44
CA ALA A 162 0.38 9.27 3.45
C ALA A 162 -0.92 9.57 2.69
N PRO A 163 -1.05 9.15 1.42
CA PRO A 163 -2.32 9.26 0.70
C PRO A 163 -3.41 8.43 1.39
N GLU A 164 -4.67 8.71 1.05
CA GLU A 164 -5.81 7.90 1.55
C GLU A 164 -5.84 6.52 0.90
N SER A 165 -5.43 6.44 -0.37
CA SER A 165 -5.37 5.20 -1.13
C SER A 165 -4.13 5.12 -2.01
N VAL A 166 -3.78 3.91 -2.44
CA VAL A 166 -2.77 3.61 -3.45
C VAL A 166 -3.36 2.59 -4.43
N ASP A 167 -3.11 2.77 -5.73
CA ASP A 167 -3.53 1.82 -6.74
C ASP A 167 -2.63 0.57 -6.72
N TYR A 168 -3.19 -0.59 -7.04
CA TYR A 168 -2.43 -1.83 -7.14
C TYR A 168 -1.29 -1.73 -8.16
N GLY A 169 -0.10 -2.18 -7.79
CA GLY A 169 1.12 -2.11 -8.59
C GLY A 169 1.86 -0.77 -8.52
N GLU A 170 1.26 0.25 -7.90
CA GLU A 170 1.88 1.58 -7.75
C GLU A 170 2.72 1.71 -6.47
N ASP A 171 3.52 2.78 -6.42
CA ASP A 171 4.41 3.09 -5.31
C ASP A 171 3.69 3.91 -4.21
N LEU A 172 3.71 3.45 -2.96
CA LEU A 172 3.18 4.18 -1.81
C LEU A 172 4.28 5.00 -1.12
N ALA A 173 4.20 6.33 -1.20
CA ALA A 173 5.07 7.24 -0.46
C ALA A 173 4.49 7.58 0.93
N VAL A 174 5.31 7.40 1.98
CA VAL A 174 4.96 7.67 3.38
C VAL A 174 6.02 8.55 4.00
N THR A 175 5.60 9.61 4.69
CA THR A 175 6.48 10.46 5.51
C THR A 175 6.01 10.45 6.96
N ALA A 176 6.89 10.08 7.89
CA ALA A 176 6.63 10.16 9.32
C ALA A 176 7.42 11.30 9.96
N THR A 177 6.76 12.14 10.74
CA THR A 177 7.43 13.15 11.57
C THR A 177 7.71 12.55 12.94
N VAL A 178 8.98 12.57 13.33
CA VAL A 178 9.45 12.07 14.63
C VAL A 178 10.06 13.22 15.41
N THR A 179 9.59 13.39 16.64
CA THR A 179 10.02 14.44 17.56
C THR A 179 10.68 13.82 18.78
N ASN A 180 11.82 14.35 19.20
CA ASN A 180 12.40 14.05 20.50
C ASN A 180 11.74 14.95 21.55
N THR A 181 10.85 14.39 22.37
CA THR A 181 10.13 15.14 23.42
C THR A 181 10.91 15.24 24.73
N GLY A 182 12.10 14.65 24.80
CA GLY A 182 13.06 14.82 25.90
C GLY A 182 13.95 16.05 25.71
N ASP A 183 14.80 16.31 26.69
CA ASP A 183 15.71 17.46 26.72
C ASP A 183 17.10 17.10 26.19
N LEU A 184 17.51 15.84 26.35
CA LEU A 184 18.79 15.33 25.88
C LEU A 184 18.74 14.87 24.42
N ALA A 185 19.85 15.05 23.70
CA ALA A 185 20.05 14.48 22.38
C ALA A 185 20.08 12.95 22.42
N GLY A 186 19.62 12.31 21.36
CA GLY A 186 19.66 10.85 21.24
C GLY A 186 19.53 10.36 19.80
N GLU A 187 19.66 9.05 19.63
CA GLU A 187 19.45 8.36 18.36
C GLU A 187 18.34 7.32 18.50
N GLN A 188 17.54 7.17 17.45
CA GLN A 188 16.45 6.20 17.41
C GLN A 188 16.27 5.63 16.01
N THR A 189 16.17 4.30 15.92
CA THR A 189 15.67 3.63 14.72
C THR A 189 14.15 3.66 14.69
N VAL A 190 13.61 4.27 13.65
CA VAL A 190 12.19 4.34 13.30
C VAL A 190 11.89 3.22 12.32
N ARG A 191 10.92 2.36 12.65
CA ARG A 191 10.42 1.30 11.77
C ARG A 191 9.10 1.72 11.17
N ILE A 192 8.98 1.67 9.85
CA ILE A 192 7.76 1.97 9.11
C ILE A 192 7.37 0.70 8.36
N ARG A 193 6.13 0.24 8.51
CA ARG A 193 5.60 -0.95 7.83
C ARG A 193 4.24 -0.63 7.23
N TYR A 194 3.94 -1.18 6.07
CA TYR A 194 2.61 -1.12 5.47
C TYR A 194 1.99 -2.51 5.38
N GLY A 195 0.77 -2.67 5.92
CA GLY A 195 0.06 -3.95 5.91
C GLY A 195 0.85 -5.09 6.53
N THR A 196 0.73 -6.30 5.98
CA THR A 196 1.52 -7.48 6.37
C THR A 196 2.87 -7.56 5.64
N GLY A 197 3.17 -6.60 4.75
CA GLY A 197 4.35 -6.62 3.90
C GLY A 197 5.63 -6.10 4.56
N THR A 198 6.56 -5.70 3.69
CA THR A 198 7.92 -5.30 4.05
C THR A 198 7.94 -4.09 4.99
N SER A 199 8.88 -4.09 5.93
CA SER A 199 9.16 -2.94 6.80
C SER A 199 10.46 -2.23 6.39
N ALA A 200 10.45 -0.91 6.40
CA ALA A 200 11.63 -0.08 6.28
C ALA A 200 12.11 0.39 7.66
N ASN A 201 13.42 0.49 7.84
CA ASN A 201 14.03 1.06 9.04
C ASN A 201 14.86 2.30 8.65
N ARG A 202 14.80 3.36 9.44
CA ARG A 202 15.61 4.57 9.31
C ARG A 202 16.04 5.03 10.68
N THR A 203 17.32 5.38 10.85
CA THR A 203 17.82 5.92 12.11
C THR A 203 17.88 7.44 12.02
N VAL A 204 17.39 8.11 13.06
CA VAL A 204 17.45 9.57 13.22
C VAL A 204 18.21 9.91 14.49
N ALA A 205 19.01 10.97 14.43
CA ALA A 205 19.67 11.59 15.58
C ALA A 205 19.05 12.98 15.78
N LEU A 206 18.51 13.24 16.96
CA LEU A 206 17.80 14.49 17.27
C LEU A 206 18.24 15.05 18.61
N ASP A 207 18.49 16.36 18.65
CA ASP A 207 18.62 17.12 19.89
C ASP A 207 17.29 17.15 20.66
N GLY A 208 17.32 17.61 21.91
CA GLY A 208 16.11 17.80 22.71
C GLY A 208 15.13 18.76 22.05
N GLY A 209 13.85 18.40 22.00
CA GLY A 209 12.80 19.19 21.35
C GLY A 209 12.85 19.25 19.82
N ALA A 210 13.89 18.72 19.18
CA ALA A 210 14.01 18.73 17.72
C ALA A 210 13.10 17.68 17.06
N GLU A 211 12.79 17.90 15.79
CA GLU A 211 12.01 16.97 14.95
C GLU A 211 12.66 16.72 13.60
N ALA A 212 12.40 15.56 13.01
CA ALA A 212 12.79 15.22 11.65
C ALA A 212 11.69 14.45 10.92
N ALA A 213 11.64 14.66 9.61
CA ALA A 213 10.82 13.88 8.69
C ALA A 213 11.59 12.67 8.17
N VAL A 214 10.96 11.50 8.25
CA VAL A 214 11.48 10.21 7.76
C VAL A 214 10.60 9.75 6.61
N ALA A 215 11.12 9.81 5.39
CA ALA A 215 10.42 9.38 4.19
C ALA A 215 10.80 7.95 3.76
N VAL A 216 9.80 7.17 3.35
CA VAL A 216 9.93 5.82 2.80
C VAL A 216 8.96 5.67 1.63
N THR A 217 9.40 4.99 0.58
CA THR A 217 8.53 4.52 -0.51
C THR A 217 8.43 3.00 -0.44
N PHE A 218 7.21 2.49 -0.38
CA PHE A 218 6.90 1.08 -0.59
C PHE A 218 6.56 0.89 -2.06
N ALA A 219 7.48 0.32 -2.82
CA ALA A 219 7.31 0.15 -4.26
C ALA A 219 6.42 -1.05 -4.59
N ASP A 220 5.74 -0.99 -5.73
CA ASP A 220 4.94 -2.08 -6.33
C ASP A 220 3.97 -2.73 -5.32
N VAL A 221 3.00 -1.96 -4.82
CA VAL A 221 2.04 -2.43 -3.82
C VAL A 221 1.08 -3.45 -4.42
N ARG A 222 1.23 -4.72 -4.06
CA ARG A 222 0.38 -5.84 -4.53
C ARG A 222 -0.35 -6.55 -3.40
N PHE A 223 -1.21 -5.83 -2.69
CA PHE A 223 -2.15 -6.44 -1.76
C PHE A 223 -3.53 -6.55 -2.40
N ASP A 224 -4.38 -7.42 -1.84
CA ASP A 224 -5.81 -7.38 -2.09
C ASP A 224 -6.38 -5.99 -1.77
N GLY A 225 -7.51 -5.65 -2.35
CA GLY A 225 -8.25 -4.43 -2.07
C GLY A 225 -8.71 -4.37 -0.61
N GLY A 226 -8.57 -3.20 -0.01
CA GLY A 226 -8.99 -2.97 1.37
C GLY A 226 -8.03 -2.06 2.15
N ASP A 227 -8.32 -1.86 3.44
CA ASP A 227 -7.56 -0.96 4.30
C ASP A 227 -6.39 -1.67 4.99
N TYR A 228 -5.19 -1.13 4.81
CA TYR A 228 -3.98 -1.63 5.44
C TYR A 228 -3.33 -0.56 6.32
N PRO A 229 -2.86 -0.91 7.53
CA PRO A 229 -2.24 0.08 8.41
C PRO A 229 -0.81 0.38 7.95
N VAL A 230 -0.50 1.67 7.81
CA VAL A 230 0.87 2.18 7.88
C VAL A 230 1.20 2.33 9.36
N VAL A 231 2.09 1.47 9.86
CA VAL A 231 2.53 1.44 11.26
C VAL A 231 3.93 2.04 11.36
N VAL A 232 4.05 3.11 12.14
CA VAL A 232 5.33 3.76 12.47
C VAL A 232 5.64 3.50 13.94
N MET A 233 6.81 2.93 14.22
CA MET A 233 7.21 2.49 15.54
C MET A 233 8.59 3.05 15.91
N THR A 234 8.66 3.69 17.08
CA THR A 234 9.90 3.99 17.80
C THR A 234 10.03 3.04 19.00
N ALA A 235 11.10 3.14 19.79
CA ALA A 235 11.21 2.37 21.04
C ALA A 235 10.13 2.75 22.06
N ASN A 236 9.59 3.97 21.99
CA ASN A 236 8.70 4.52 23.02
C ASN A 236 7.24 4.61 22.57
N ARG A 237 6.97 4.72 21.27
CA ARG A 237 5.62 4.94 20.76
C ARG A 237 5.40 4.29 19.40
N THR A 238 4.21 3.71 19.24
CA THR A 238 3.68 3.27 17.95
C THR A 238 2.51 4.17 17.56
N ARG A 239 2.44 4.52 16.28
CA ARG A 239 1.30 5.21 15.68
C ARG A 239 0.97 4.55 14.35
N GLU A 240 -0.30 4.55 14.00
CA GLU A 240 -0.78 3.97 12.76
C GLU A 240 -1.82 4.84 12.06
N ARG A 241 -1.96 4.64 10.75
CA ARG A 241 -2.97 5.26 9.90
C ARG A 241 -3.35 4.25 8.79
N PRO A 242 -4.63 4.04 8.47
CA PRO A 242 -5.03 3.19 7.35
C PRO A 242 -4.73 3.88 6.01
N VAL A 243 -4.34 3.08 5.02
CA VAL A 243 -4.25 3.45 3.60
C VAL A 243 -4.89 2.32 2.80
N SER A 244 -5.86 2.65 1.97
CA SER A 244 -6.61 1.68 1.16
C SER A 244 -5.84 1.27 -0.10
N VAL A 245 -5.93 0.00 -0.49
CA VAL A 245 -5.51 -0.43 -1.82
C VAL A 245 -6.70 -0.43 -2.75
N VAL A 246 -6.59 0.28 -3.87
CA VAL A 246 -7.56 0.24 -4.97
C VAL A 246 -7.11 -0.85 -5.94
N HIS A 247 -7.85 -1.95 -5.96
CA HIS A 247 -7.50 -3.11 -6.75
C HIS A 247 -8.24 -3.07 -8.12
N PRO A 248 -7.56 -3.40 -9.25
CA PRO A 248 -8.17 -3.33 -10.58
C PRO A 248 -9.22 -4.42 -10.83
N SER A 249 -9.04 -5.61 -10.25
CA SER A 249 -10.09 -6.63 -10.21
C SER A 249 -11.27 -6.18 -9.37
N ALA A 250 -12.49 -6.30 -9.89
CA ALA A 250 -13.73 -6.03 -9.17
C ALA A 250 -13.97 -6.99 -7.99
N TYR A 251 -13.28 -8.14 -7.96
CA TYR A 251 -13.27 -9.05 -6.80
C TYR A 251 -12.40 -8.53 -5.66
N GLY A 252 -11.62 -7.47 -5.87
CA GLY A 252 -10.68 -6.92 -4.90
C GLY A 252 -9.48 -7.82 -4.63
N LYS A 253 -9.19 -8.81 -5.48
CA LYS A 253 -8.08 -9.75 -5.29
C LYS A 253 -7.67 -10.39 -6.61
N THR A 254 -6.50 -11.03 -6.61
CA THR A 254 -5.95 -11.75 -7.77
C THR A 254 -6.21 -13.25 -7.71
N THR A 255 -6.33 -13.85 -6.52
CA THR A 255 -6.63 -15.28 -6.37
C THR A 255 -8.13 -15.49 -6.16
N LEU A 256 -8.77 -16.14 -7.13
CA LEU A 256 -10.20 -16.43 -7.16
C LEU A 256 -10.46 -17.88 -6.75
N ALA A 257 -11.35 -18.08 -5.79
CA ALA A 257 -11.83 -19.39 -5.38
C ALA A 257 -12.79 -19.94 -6.44
N LEU A 258 -12.43 -21.07 -7.05
CA LEU A 258 -13.19 -21.75 -8.09
C LEU A 258 -13.77 -23.06 -7.54
N TYR A 259 -15.09 -23.10 -7.40
CA TYR A 259 -15.81 -24.35 -7.22
C TYR A 259 -16.19 -24.91 -8.59
N VAL A 260 -16.07 -26.23 -8.77
CA VAL A 260 -16.46 -26.89 -10.01
C VAL A 260 -17.48 -27.97 -9.70
N ASP A 261 -18.65 -27.78 -10.26
CA ASP A 261 -19.77 -28.70 -10.20
C ASP A 261 -19.78 -29.58 -11.45
N ASP A 262 -19.02 -30.68 -11.39
CA ASP A 262 -18.89 -31.68 -12.46
C ASP A 262 -19.69 -32.95 -12.20
N GLU A 263 -20.64 -32.94 -11.26
CA GLU A 263 -21.47 -34.11 -10.93
C GLU A 263 -22.28 -34.63 -12.13
N ALA A 264 -22.68 -33.73 -13.03
CA ALA A 264 -23.44 -34.06 -14.24
C ALA A 264 -22.57 -34.55 -15.41
N VAL A 265 -21.24 -34.64 -15.24
CA VAL A 265 -20.32 -35.02 -16.30
C VAL A 265 -19.92 -36.48 -16.18
N ASP A 266 -20.22 -37.28 -17.20
CA ASP A 266 -19.89 -38.72 -17.24
C ASP A 266 -18.39 -39.02 -17.46
N ARG A 267 -17.52 -37.99 -17.45
CA ARG A 267 -16.07 -38.11 -17.69
C ARG A 267 -15.27 -37.16 -16.82
N ASN A 268 -14.00 -37.50 -16.58
CA ASN A 268 -13.09 -36.63 -15.83
C ASN A 268 -12.73 -35.39 -16.67
N VAL A 269 -13.10 -34.21 -16.16
CA VAL A 269 -12.85 -32.89 -16.77
C VAL A 269 -11.78 -32.07 -16.05
N SER A 270 -11.16 -32.61 -14.99
CA SER A 270 -10.16 -31.88 -14.18
C SER A 270 -9.02 -31.33 -15.02
N GLY A 271 -8.53 -32.09 -16.01
CA GLY A 271 -7.47 -31.66 -16.91
C GLY A 271 -7.89 -30.52 -17.83
N VAL A 272 -9.12 -30.57 -18.34
CA VAL A 272 -9.69 -29.53 -19.21
C VAL A 272 -9.86 -28.22 -18.44
N VAL A 273 -10.43 -28.29 -17.24
CA VAL A 273 -10.59 -27.10 -16.39
C VAL A 273 -9.23 -26.50 -16.03
N ALA A 274 -8.24 -27.31 -15.65
CA ALA A 274 -6.90 -26.83 -15.33
C ALA A 274 -6.19 -26.19 -16.53
N ALA A 275 -6.41 -26.71 -17.75
CA ALA A 275 -5.89 -26.11 -18.97
C ALA A 275 -6.51 -24.72 -19.23
N ALA A 276 -7.82 -24.59 -19.03
CA ALA A 276 -8.57 -23.36 -19.22
C ALA A 276 -8.25 -22.29 -18.17
N THR A 277 -8.22 -22.63 -16.87
CA THR A 277 -7.80 -21.67 -15.83
C THR A 277 -6.36 -21.26 -16.03
N GLY A 278 -5.48 -22.22 -16.34
CA GLY A 278 -4.08 -21.96 -16.63
C GLY A 278 -3.87 -21.07 -17.87
N TYR A 279 -4.81 -21.03 -18.82
CA TYR A 279 -4.75 -20.08 -19.93
C TYR A 279 -4.83 -18.64 -19.40
N TRP A 280 -5.81 -18.35 -18.55
CA TRP A 280 -5.96 -17.03 -17.93
C TRP A 280 -4.75 -16.69 -17.06
N GLU A 281 -4.31 -17.59 -16.18
CA GLU A 281 -3.12 -17.38 -15.31
C GLU A 281 -1.81 -17.08 -16.07
N ARG A 282 -1.72 -17.44 -17.35
CA ARG A 282 -0.55 -17.16 -18.20
C ARG A 282 -0.69 -15.91 -19.05
N ASN A 283 -1.91 -15.42 -19.26
CA ASN A 283 -2.21 -14.33 -20.19
C ASN A 283 -2.99 -13.16 -19.55
N ASP A 284 -3.23 -13.23 -18.24
CA ASP A 284 -4.02 -12.30 -17.44
C ASP A 284 -3.57 -10.85 -17.53
N GLU A 285 -2.31 -10.51 -17.24
CA GLU A 285 -1.84 -9.14 -17.30
C GLU A 285 -1.96 -8.56 -18.72
N ARG A 286 -1.89 -9.42 -19.76
CA ARG A 286 -2.06 -8.99 -21.15
C ARG A 286 -3.51 -8.61 -21.47
N TYR A 287 -4.48 -9.40 -21.02
CA TYR A 287 -5.88 -9.26 -21.44
C TYR A 287 -6.76 -8.57 -20.39
N LEU A 288 -6.46 -8.76 -19.10
CA LEU A 288 -7.19 -8.21 -17.95
C LEU A 288 -6.47 -6.99 -17.34
N GLY A 289 -5.17 -6.82 -17.59
CA GLY A 289 -4.36 -5.74 -17.02
C GLY A 289 -3.88 -5.98 -15.57
N TYR A 290 -4.15 -7.17 -15.02
CA TYR A 290 -3.71 -7.59 -13.69
C TYR A 290 -3.58 -9.12 -13.64
N PRO A 291 -2.74 -9.68 -12.73
CA PRO A 291 -2.60 -11.13 -12.61
C PRO A 291 -3.84 -11.77 -11.98
N VAL A 292 -4.18 -12.98 -12.40
CA VAL A 292 -5.23 -13.82 -11.82
C VAL A 292 -4.68 -15.22 -11.53
N ALA A 293 -5.14 -15.81 -10.43
CA ALA A 293 -4.93 -17.21 -10.09
C ALA A 293 -6.26 -17.85 -9.71
N TYR A 294 -6.43 -19.13 -10.00
CA TYR A 294 -7.62 -19.89 -9.60
C TYR A 294 -7.26 -20.94 -8.55
N GLU A 295 -7.86 -20.82 -7.36
CA GLU A 295 -7.73 -21.80 -6.29
C GLU A 295 -8.97 -22.69 -6.25
N ARG A 296 -8.81 -24.00 -6.46
CA ARG A 296 -9.93 -24.94 -6.34
C ARG A 296 -10.42 -25.02 -4.89
N VAL A 297 -11.74 -24.92 -4.72
CA VAL A 297 -12.41 -25.12 -3.43
C VAL A 297 -13.46 -26.22 -3.53
N ASP A 298 -13.70 -26.93 -2.43
CA ASP A 298 -14.67 -28.04 -2.36
C ASP A 298 -16.08 -27.60 -1.92
N ASP A 299 -16.29 -26.28 -1.74
CA ASP A 299 -17.53 -25.73 -1.20
C ASP A 299 -17.95 -24.49 -2.01
N ALA A 300 -19.11 -24.58 -2.67
CA ALA A 300 -19.65 -23.52 -3.51
C ALA A 300 -19.91 -22.22 -2.74
N ASP A 301 -20.26 -22.30 -1.45
CA ASP A 301 -20.54 -21.11 -0.61
C ASP A 301 -19.27 -20.30 -0.30
N ARG A 302 -18.08 -20.88 -0.54
CA ARG A 302 -16.78 -20.21 -0.38
C ARG A 302 -16.15 -19.81 -1.71
N ALA A 303 -16.83 -20.03 -2.83
CA ALA A 303 -16.32 -19.74 -4.15
C ALA A 303 -16.61 -18.30 -4.57
N ASP A 304 -15.69 -17.71 -5.32
CA ASP A 304 -15.94 -16.49 -6.08
C ASP A 304 -16.63 -16.83 -7.41
N ILE A 305 -16.28 -17.99 -7.98
CA ILE A 305 -16.80 -18.50 -9.24
C ILE A 305 -17.26 -19.94 -9.08
N VAL A 306 -18.46 -20.25 -9.57
CA VAL A 306 -18.96 -21.62 -9.76
C VAL A 306 -18.92 -21.94 -11.26
N LEU A 307 -18.07 -22.89 -11.63
CA LEU A 307 -18.09 -23.51 -12.95
C LEU A 307 -18.97 -24.75 -12.89
N ARG A 308 -20.09 -24.73 -13.60
CA ARG A 308 -21.08 -25.80 -13.62
C ARG A 308 -21.15 -26.44 -14.99
N PHE A 309 -21.38 -27.75 -15.00
CA PHE A 309 -21.67 -28.46 -16.24
C PHE A 309 -23.15 -28.83 -16.32
N ASP A 310 -23.88 -28.21 -17.24
CA ASP A 310 -25.31 -28.47 -17.46
C ASP A 310 -25.68 -28.11 -18.90
N ARG A 311 -26.79 -28.66 -19.40
CA ARG A 311 -27.27 -28.37 -20.75
C ARG A 311 -27.63 -26.89 -20.87
N VAL A 312 -27.05 -26.21 -21.85
CA VAL A 312 -27.32 -24.79 -22.12
C VAL A 312 -28.37 -24.67 -23.21
N GLU A 313 -29.62 -24.43 -22.83
CA GLU A 313 -30.73 -24.25 -23.79
C GLU A 313 -30.97 -22.80 -24.18
N ARG A 314 -30.47 -21.85 -23.37
CA ARG A 314 -30.56 -20.42 -23.62
C ARG A 314 -29.44 -19.69 -22.89
N CYS A 315 -28.87 -18.70 -23.54
CA CYS A 315 -28.02 -17.70 -22.91
C CYS A 315 -28.49 -16.30 -23.33
N GLY A 316 -28.75 -15.41 -22.36
CA GLY A 316 -29.23 -14.06 -22.63
C GLY A 316 -30.64 -14.01 -23.27
N VAL A 317 -30.82 -13.07 -24.21
CA VAL A 317 -32.12 -12.74 -24.84
C VAL A 317 -32.35 -13.39 -26.20
N GLU A 318 -31.42 -14.22 -26.66
CA GLU A 318 -31.48 -14.83 -27.97
C GLU A 318 -32.54 -15.95 -28.07
N GLY A 319 -33.00 -16.20 -29.30
CA GLY A 319 -34.12 -17.09 -29.62
C GLY A 319 -33.78 -18.58 -29.52
N ASN A 320 -34.80 -19.42 -29.58
CA ASN A 320 -34.71 -20.88 -29.37
C ASN A 320 -33.98 -21.67 -30.49
N ASP A 321 -33.52 -21.04 -31.56
CA ASP A 321 -32.95 -21.72 -32.74
C ASP A 321 -31.40 -21.71 -32.77
N THR A 322 -30.74 -21.17 -31.74
CA THR A 322 -29.27 -21.08 -31.63
C THR A 322 -28.70 -22.25 -30.81
N ARG A 323 -27.56 -22.79 -31.25
CA ARG A 323 -26.78 -23.80 -30.51
C ARG A 323 -25.87 -23.08 -29.51
N TYR A 324 -25.97 -23.41 -28.22
CA TYR A 324 -25.12 -22.85 -27.16
C TYR A 324 -24.15 -23.90 -26.61
N PHE A 325 -22.89 -23.52 -26.41
CA PHE A 325 -21.89 -24.35 -25.72
C PHE A 325 -21.68 -23.95 -24.27
N GLY A 326 -21.88 -22.67 -23.95
CA GLY A 326 -21.74 -22.14 -22.60
C GLY A 326 -22.64 -20.93 -22.35
N CYS A 327 -22.68 -20.50 -21.09
CA CYS A 327 -23.28 -19.24 -20.67
C CYS A 327 -22.74 -18.83 -19.29
N ALA A 328 -22.34 -17.57 -19.14
CA ALA A 328 -21.86 -17.02 -17.90
C ALA A 328 -22.55 -15.72 -17.49
N ASP A 329 -22.48 -15.44 -16.19
CA ASP A 329 -22.70 -14.10 -15.69
C ASP A 329 -21.61 -13.15 -16.24
N LEU A 330 -22.05 -12.02 -16.79
CA LEU A 330 -21.14 -10.94 -17.20
C LEU A 330 -20.84 -10.03 -16.00
N LEU A 331 -19.56 -9.86 -15.66
CA LEU A 331 -19.11 -8.85 -14.71
C LEU A 331 -19.15 -7.48 -15.39
N VAL A 332 -19.80 -6.50 -14.75
CA VAL A 332 -19.90 -5.12 -15.28
C VAL A 332 -19.32 -4.12 -14.28
N ASP A 333 -19.90 -4.06 -13.08
CA ASP A 333 -19.45 -3.16 -12.02
C ASP A 333 -18.89 -3.94 -10.82
N GLU A 334 -19.74 -4.72 -10.14
CA GLU A 334 -19.38 -5.53 -8.97
C GLU A 334 -19.79 -7.00 -9.20
N PRO A 335 -18.98 -7.96 -8.74
CA PRO A 335 -19.29 -9.37 -8.90
C PRO A 335 -20.45 -9.77 -7.99
N ARG A 336 -21.40 -10.54 -8.53
CA ARG A 336 -22.44 -11.21 -7.75
C ARG A 336 -21.91 -12.57 -7.31
N THR A 337 -21.15 -12.61 -6.21
CA THR A 337 -20.47 -13.85 -5.80
C THR A 337 -21.43 -14.88 -5.16
N PRO A 338 -21.33 -16.17 -5.55
CA PRO A 338 -20.50 -16.69 -6.63
C PRO A 338 -21.04 -16.32 -8.02
N MET A 339 -20.15 -15.86 -8.88
CA MET A 339 -20.44 -15.69 -10.31
C MET A 339 -20.54 -17.08 -10.96
N THR A 340 -21.48 -17.28 -11.88
CA THR A 340 -21.69 -18.60 -12.49
C THR A 340 -21.23 -18.64 -13.94
N ALA A 341 -20.47 -19.67 -14.30
CA ALA A 341 -20.19 -20.08 -15.67
C ALA A 341 -20.77 -21.48 -15.88
N THR A 342 -21.65 -21.67 -16.87
CA THR A 342 -22.24 -22.97 -17.21
C THR A 342 -21.72 -23.44 -18.56
N VAL A 343 -21.30 -24.70 -18.68
CA VAL A 343 -20.78 -25.30 -19.91
C VAL A 343 -21.54 -26.60 -20.23
N ASP A 344 -21.92 -26.80 -21.49
CA ASP A 344 -22.64 -28.01 -21.91
C ASP A 344 -21.71 -29.23 -21.84
N PRO A 345 -22.03 -30.27 -21.05
CA PRO A 345 -21.13 -31.41 -20.84
C PRO A 345 -20.98 -32.31 -22.08
N ARG A 346 -21.82 -32.14 -23.10
CA ARG A 346 -21.88 -33.03 -24.28
C ARG A 346 -20.91 -32.64 -25.39
N ILE A 347 -20.25 -31.49 -25.30
CA ILE A 347 -19.22 -31.03 -26.26
C ILE A 347 -17.91 -31.80 -26.07
N SER A 348 -16.98 -31.73 -27.02
CA SER A 348 -15.65 -32.37 -26.90
C SER A 348 -14.78 -31.65 -25.85
N ASP A 349 -13.68 -32.26 -25.39
CA ASP A 349 -12.76 -31.63 -24.44
C ASP A 349 -12.03 -30.43 -25.05
N ALA A 350 -11.83 -30.42 -26.38
CA ALA A 350 -11.27 -29.27 -27.09
C ALA A 350 -12.22 -28.08 -27.04
N GLU A 351 -13.49 -28.30 -27.40
CA GLU A 351 -14.52 -27.27 -27.36
C GLU A 351 -14.83 -26.83 -25.93
N MET A 352 -14.83 -27.77 -24.98
CA MET A 352 -15.01 -27.48 -23.55
C MET A 352 -13.90 -26.60 -23.01
N ASN A 353 -12.63 -26.84 -23.39
CA ASN A 353 -11.54 -25.96 -23.01
C ASN A 353 -11.75 -24.53 -23.54
N ALA A 354 -12.07 -24.38 -24.82
CA ALA A 354 -12.34 -23.07 -25.43
C ALA A 354 -13.53 -22.37 -24.78
N THR A 355 -14.61 -23.10 -24.52
CA THR A 355 -15.82 -22.59 -23.88
C THR A 355 -15.55 -22.15 -22.45
N ILE A 356 -14.85 -22.94 -21.64
CA ILE A 356 -14.49 -22.53 -20.27
C ILE A 356 -13.64 -21.26 -20.29
N ILE A 357 -12.68 -21.14 -21.22
CA ILE A 357 -11.88 -19.91 -21.36
C ILE A 357 -12.79 -18.72 -21.66
N HIS A 358 -13.71 -18.85 -22.63
CA HIS A 358 -14.67 -17.81 -22.99
C HIS A 358 -15.54 -17.37 -21.81
N GLU A 359 -16.19 -18.33 -21.14
CA GLU A 359 -17.09 -18.05 -20.02
C GLU A 359 -16.33 -17.44 -18.82
N LEU A 360 -15.09 -17.86 -18.60
CA LEU A 360 -14.23 -17.24 -17.58
C LEU A 360 -13.79 -15.82 -17.97
N GLY A 361 -13.77 -15.47 -19.26
CA GLY A 361 -13.57 -14.09 -19.70
C GLY A 361 -14.74 -13.19 -19.27
N HIS A 362 -15.98 -13.66 -19.43
CA HIS A 362 -17.17 -12.92 -19.00
C HIS A 362 -17.24 -12.66 -17.49
N VAL A 363 -16.91 -13.67 -16.67
CA VAL A 363 -16.88 -13.46 -15.21
C VAL A 363 -15.75 -12.52 -14.76
N GLN A 364 -14.77 -12.25 -15.64
CA GLN A 364 -13.68 -11.30 -15.45
C GLN A 364 -13.96 -9.92 -16.09
N GLY A 365 -15.09 -9.77 -16.78
CA GLY A 365 -15.59 -8.51 -17.32
C GLY A 365 -15.32 -8.28 -18.79
N LEU A 366 -14.83 -9.28 -19.52
CA LEU A 366 -14.65 -9.18 -20.97
C LEU A 366 -15.97 -9.40 -21.70
N GLU A 367 -16.25 -8.56 -22.69
CA GLU A 367 -17.40 -8.68 -23.58
C GLU A 367 -17.08 -9.55 -24.81
N PRO A 368 -18.10 -10.05 -25.53
CA PRO A 368 -17.86 -10.83 -26.74
C PRO A 368 -17.06 -10.05 -27.80
N GLY A 369 -16.01 -10.68 -28.33
CA GLY A 369 -15.12 -10.15 -29.37
C GLY A 369 -13.96 -9.30 -28.85
N GLU A 370 -13.88 -9.05 -27.54
CA GLU A 370 -12.69 -8.43 -26.95
C GLU A 370 -11.47 -9.35 -26.97
N GLU A 371 -10.27 -8.81 -26.77
CA GLU A 371 -9.06 -9.63 -26.76
C GLU A 371 -9.06 -10.62 -25.58
N PRO A 372 -8.78 -11.93 -25.79
CA PRO A 372 -8.38 -12.59 -27.04
C PRO A 372 -9.54 -12.82 -28.02
N ALA A 373 -9.54 -12.10 -29.15
CA ALA A 373 -10.73 -11.93 -30.00
C ALA A 373 -11.27 -13.23 -30.61
N GLY A 374 -10.42 -14.23 -30.83
CA GLY A 374 -10.84 -15.57 -31.25
C GLY A 374 -11.67 -16.27 -30.16
N LEU A 375 -11.07 -16.45 -28.97
CA LEU A 375 -11.70 -17.19 -27.87
C LEU A 375 -12.88 -16.43 -27.25
N MET A 376 -12.86 -15.10 -27.25
CA MET A 376 -13.98 -14.28 -26.78
C MET A 376 -15.03 -14.03 -27.87
N ASN A 377 -14.88 -14.55 -29.09
CA ASN A 377 -15.90 -14.37 -30.13
C ASN A 377 -17.25 -14.96 -29.70
N ALA A 378 -18.34 -14.24 -29.95
CA ALA A 378 -19.70 -14.71 -29.66
C ALA A 378 -20.06 -15.99 -30.44
N THR A 379 -19.39 -16.26 -31.56
CA THR A 379 -19.58 -17.47 -32.36
C THR A 379 -18.31 -18.31 -32.36
N SER A 380 -18.41 -19.53 -31.82
CA SER A 380 -17.35 -20.54 -31.92
C SER A 380 -17.33 -21.15 -33.33
N THR A 381 -16.19 -21.04 -34.00
CA THR A 381 -15.90 -21.65 -35.31
C THR A 381 -14.47 -22.19 -35.35
N LEU A 382 -14.14 -23.02 -36.34
CA LEU A 382 -12.76 -23.50 -36.51
C LEU A 382 -11.72 -22.36 -36.57
N ALA A 383 -12.08 -21.20 -37.14
CA ALA A 383 -11.17 -20.06 -37.21
C ALA A 383 -11.00 -19.29 -35.88
N THR A 384 -11.83 -19.58 -34.87
CA THR A 384 -11.71 -18.99 -33.53
C THR A 384 -10.81 -19.79 -32.59
N HIS A 385 -10.47 -21.03 -32.95
CA HIS A 385 -9.56 -21.86 -32.16
C HIS A 385 -8.15 -21.84 -32.73
N ARG A 386 -7.15 -21.87 -31.84
CA ARG A 386 -5.74 -21.88 -32.23
C ARG A 386 -4.88 -22.63 -31.20
N PRO A 387 -4.29 -23.79 -31.56
CA PRO A 387 -4.52 -24.54 -32.80
C PRO A 387 -5.91 -25.20 -32.83
N VAL A 388 -6.43 -25.45 -34.03
CA VAL A 388 -7.53 -26.37 -34.28
C VAL A 388 -7.02 -27.80 -34.13
N LYS A 389 -7.48 -28.48 -33.08
CA LYS A 389 -7.31 -29.92 -32.88
C LYS A 389 -8.17 -30.73 -33.85
N VAL A 390 -7.53 -31.59 -34.64
CA VAL A 390 -8.13 -32.44 -35.68
C VAL A 390 -7.95 -33.91 -35.31
N HIS A 391 -9.03 -34.68 -35.30
CA HIS A 391 -8.94 -36.14 -35.19
C HIS A 391 -9.14 -36.76 -36.58
N LEU A 392 -8.07 -37.35 -37.11
CA LEU A 392 -8.09 -38.05 -38.38
C LEU A 392 -8.20 -39.56 -38.14
N ARG A 393 -9.18 -40.21 -38.76
CA ARG A 393 -9.43 -41.66 -38.62
C ARG A 393 -9.87 -42.31 -39.92
N ALA A 394 -9.69 -43.63 -40.01
CA ALA A 394 -10.29 -44.45 -41.06
C ALA A 394 -11.39 -45.35 -40.48
N ASP A 395 -12.31 -45.80 -41.31
CA ASP A 395 -13.42 -46.67 -40.91
C ASP A 395 -12.98 -48.05 -40.34
N ASP A 396 -11.77 -48.52 -40.68
CA ASP A 396 -11.21 -49.79 -40.19
C ASP A 396 -10.02 -49.63 -39.23
N GLY A 397 -9.68 -48.40 -38.81
CA GLY A 397 -8.64 -48.12 -37.83
C GLY A 397 -7.82 -46.88 -38.16
N ALA A 398 -6.49 -47.06 -38.23
CA ALA A 398 -5.57 -45.96 -38.50
C ALA A 398 -5.54 -45.63 -40.00
N VAL A 399 -5.47 -44.33 -40.29
CA VAL A 399 -5.35 -43.83 -41.67
C VAL A 399 -4.00 -44.23 -42.26
N ILE A 400 -3.97 -44.47 -43.58
CA ILE A 400 -2.75 -44.73 -44.32
C ILE A 400 -1.94 -43.45 -44.50
N GLY A 401 -0.60 -43.55 -44.50
CA GLY A 401 0.30 -42.40 -44.63
C GLY A 401 -0.03 -41.44 -45.79
N PRO A 402 -0.34 -41.92 -47.02
CA PRO A 402 -0.70 -41.04 -48.12
C PRO A 402 -1.94 -40.16 -47.84
N VAL A 403 -2.99 -40.71 -47.23
CA VAL A 403 -4.19 -39.93 -46.90
C VAL A 403 -3.89 -38.91 -45.80
N GLU A 404 -3.07 -39.26 -44.82
CA GLU A 404 -2.61 -38.31 -43.79
C GLU A 404 -1.79 -37.17 -44.39
N ASP A 405 -0.91 -37.46 -45.36
CA ASP A 405 -0.13 -36.46 -46.09
C ASP A 405 -1.04 -35.48 -46.87
N GLU A 406 -2.08 -35.99 -47.52
CA GLU A 406 -3.06 -35.18 -48.27
C GLU A 406 -3.91 -34.29 -47.34
N VAL A 407 -4.38 -34.83 -46.21
CA VAL A 407 -5.09 -34.04 -45.19
C VAL A 407 -4.17 -32.95 -44.63
N THR A 408 -2.91 -33.29 -44.38
CA THR A 408 -1.87 -32.35 -43.91
C THR A 408 -1.67 -31.22 -44.93
N ALA A 409 -1.53 -31.55 -46.22
CA ALA A 409 -1.36 -30.56 -47.28
C ALA A 409 -2.55 -29.59 -47.33
N ALA A 410 -3.79 -30.09 -47.17
CA ALA A 410 -4.98 -29.25 -47.13
C ALA A 410 -5.02 -28.31 -45.92
N LEU A 411 -4.65 -28.78 -44.73
CA LEU A 411 -4.62 -27.97 -43.52
C LEU A 411 -3.48 -26.93 -43.55
N ASP A 412 -2.33 -27.29 -44.11
CA ASP A 412 -1.20 -26.40 -44.31
C ASP A 412 -1.50 -25.29 -45.32
N TYR A 413 -2.30 -25.58 -46.35
CA TYR A 413 -2.81 -24.54 -47.24
C TYR A 413 -3.51 -23.43 -46.45
N PHE A 414 -4.43 -23.77 -45.53
CA PHE A 414 -5.10 -22.77 -44.69
C PHE A 414 -4.16 -22.10 -43.69
N ALA A 415 -3.21 -22.85 -43.11
CA ALA A 415 -2.25 -22.31 -42.16
C ALA A 415 -1.29 -21.28 -42.81
N ALA A 416 -1.03 -21.42 -44.11
CA ALA A 416 -0.22 -20.49 -44.88
C ALA A 416 -0.98 -19.22 -45.34
N ARG A 417 -2.31 -19.17 -45.16
CA ARG A 417 -3.13 -18.04 -45.61
C ARG A 417 -3.26 -16.93 -44.57
N GLU A 418 -3.29 -15.69 -45.04
CA GLU A 418 -3.49 -14.50 -44.20
C GLU A 418 -4.96 -14.04 -44.12
N ASP A 419 -5.84 -14.57 -44.98
CA ASP A 419 -7.24 -14.16 -45.15
C ASP A 419 -8.24 -15.16 -44.55
N VAL A 420 -7.79 -15.98 -43.59
CA VAL A 420 -8.67 -16.83 -42.78
C VAL A 420 -9.66 -15.97 -41.99
N ALA A 421 -10.92 -16.40 -41.97
CA ALA A 421 -12.06 -15.73 -41.37
C ALA A 421 -12.06 -15.85 -39.84
N GLY A 422 -11.27 -15.04 -39.16
CA GLY A 422 -11.24 -14.99 -37.70
C GLY A 422 -9.84 -15.26 -37.14
N SER A 423 -9.54 -14.54 -36.06
CA SER A 423 -8.27 -14.53 -35.30
C SER A 423 -6.98 -14.30 -36.11
N ASP A 424 -5.85 -14.25 -35.40
CA ASP A 424 -4.49 -13.95 -35.90
C ASP A 424 -3.86 -15.09 -36.75
N GLY A 425 -4.65 -15.75 -37.59
CA GLY A 425 -4.23 -16.83 -38.51
C GLY A 425 -4.56 -18.26 -38.02
N PHE A 426 -4.75 -19.17 -38.98
CA PHE A 426 -5.06 -20.58 -38.73
C PHE A 426 -3.82 -21.36 -38.30
N ALA A 427 -3.98 -22.22 -37.30
CA ALA A 427 -3.00 -23.23 -36.93
C ALA A 427 -3.76 -24.50 -36.54
N TRP A 428 -3.13 -25.65 -36.68
CA TRP A 428 -3.79 -26.93 -36.46
C TRP A 428 -2.81 -27.95 -35.85
N GLU A 429 -3.36 -28.98 -35.21
CA GLU A 429 -2.60 -30.14 -34.73
C GLU A 429 -3.48 -31.39 -34.76
N PHE A 430 -2.88 -32.56 -35.03
CA PHE A 430 -3.58 -33.84 -34.88
C PHE A 430 -3.68 -34.25 -33.42
N VAL A 431 -4.78 -34.93 -33.09
CA VAL A 431 -5.05 -35.56 -31.79
C VAL A 431 -5.60 -36.96 -31.97
N ASP A 432 -5.48 -37.78 -30.92
CA ASP A 432 -5.71 -39.23 -31.01
C ASP A 432 -7.18 -39.64 -30.85
N SER A 433 -8.10 -38.70 -30.60
CA SER A 433 -9.51 -39.02 -30.40
C SER A 433 -10.46 -37.89 -30.73
N ALA A 434 -11.70 -38.26 -31.10
CA ALA A 434 -12.82 -37.35 -31.27
C ALA A 434 -13.04 -36.46 -30.04
N ARG A 435 -12.79 -37.02 -28.84
CA ARG A 435 -12.92 -36.31 -27.58
C ARG A 435 -11.99 -35.11 -27.48
N GLU A 436 -10.79 -35.21 -28.04
CA GLU A 436 -9.76 -34.18 -27.94
C GLU A 436 -9.77 -33.22 -29.13
N ALA A 437 -10.69 -33.38 -30.08
CA ALA A 437 -10.74 -32.63 -31.33
C ALA A 437 -11.88 -31.61 -31.39
N HIS A 438 -11.67 -30.51 -32.12
CA HIS A 438 -12.74 -29.61 -32.53
C HIS A 438 -13.47 -30.16 -33.76
N VAL A 439 -12.74 -30.83 -34.67
CA VAL A 439 -13.27 -31.42 -35.90
C VAL A 439 -12.70 -32.81 -36.13
N GLN A 440 -13.53 -33.70 -36.65
CA GLN A 440 -13.11 -35.01 -37.12
C GLN A 440 -13.01 -35.02 -38.65
N ILE A 441 -12.06 -35.79 -39.15
CA ILE A 441 -11.98 -36.14 -40.57
C ILE A 441 -11.95 -37.66 -40.62
N THR A 442 -12.95 -38.25 -41.28
CA THR A 442 -13.08 -39.70 -41.37
C THR A 442 -12.97 -40.14 -42.82
N TYR A 443 -11.96 -40.94 -43.12
CA TYR A 443 -11.77 -41.58 -44.42
C TYR A 443 -12.44 -42.96 -44.46
N ASP A 444 -13.41 -43.11 -45.35
CA ASP A 444 -14.23 -44.31 -45.53
C ASP A 444 -14.10 -44.82 -46.97
N GLU A 445 -13.37 -45.91 -47.15
CA GLU A 445 -13.18 -46.54 -48.47
C GLU A 445 -14.45 -47.20 -49.03
N ARG A 446 -15.50 -47.39 -48.21
CA ARG A 446 -16.70 -48.15 -48.59
C ARG A 446 -17.86 -47.27 -49.03
N GLY A 447 -18.01 -46.10 -48.42
CA GLY A 447 -19.02 -45.09 -48.75
C GLY A 447 -20.46 -45.56 -48.55
N GLU A 448 -21.05 -45.21 -47.40
CA GLU A 448 -22.47 -45.51 -47.15
C GLU A 448 -23.23 -44.41 -46.37
N VAL A 449 -22.56 -43.33 -45.93
CA VAL A 449 -23.17 -42.29 -45.08
C VAL A 449 -23.54 -41.06 -45.89
N CYS A 450 -22.63 -40.55 -46.71
CA CYS A 450 -22.83 -39.34 -47.52
C CYS A 450 -23.31 -39.67 -48.93
N PHE A 451 -22.73 -40.70 -49.54
CA PHE A 451 -22.95 -41.06 -50.94
C PHE A 451 -23.33 -42.53 -51.06
N VAL A 452 -24.13 -42.84 -52.10
CA VAL A 452 -24.56 -44.23 -52.42
C VAL A 452 -23.89 -44.72 -53.70
N ASP A 453 -23.42 -43.80 -54.55
CA ASP A 453 -22.66 -44.03 -55.78
C ASP A 453 -21.76 -42.79 -56.03
N ASP A 454 -20.65 -42.97 -56.75
CA ASP A 454 -19.73 -41.93 -57.27
C ASP A 454 -18.77 -41.22 -56.28
N GLY A 455 -18.79 -41.56 -54.98
CA GLY A 455 -17.85 -41.05 -53.96
C GLY A 455 -17.89 -39.52 -53.75
N GLY A 456 -17.28 -39.03 -52.68
CA GLY A 456 -17.25 -37.59 -52.40
C GLY A 456 -16.88 -37.22 -50.97
N SER A 457 -17.14 -35.96 -50.62
CA SER A 457 -17.05 -35.51 -49.23
C SER A 457 -18.34 -34.82 -48.76
N CYS A 458 -18.68 -35.02 -47.49
CA CYS A 458 -19.76 -34.29 -46.83
C CYS A 458 -19.46 -34.05 -45.35
N THR A 459 -20.13 -33.08 -44.74
CA THR A 459 -20.00 -32.79 -43.31
C THR A 459 -21.23 -33.27 -42.56
N VAL A 460 -21.03 -34.12 -41.56
CA VAL A 460 -22.08 -34.64 -40.67
C VAL A 460 -21.81 -34.24 -39.21
N ASP A 461 -22.76 -34.50 -38.32
CA ASP A 461 -22.53 -34.34 -36.88
C ASP A 461 -21.49 -35.37 -36.40
N GLY A 462 -20.53 -34.90 -35.60
CA GLY A 462 -19.50 -35.73 -34.97
C GLY A 462 -19.99 -36.48 -33.73
N GLU A 463 -19.05 -37.02 -32.96
CA GLU A 463 -19.36 -37.82 -31.76
C GLU A 463 -19.87 -36.97 -30.59
N TYR A 464 -19.49 -35.69 -30.56
CA TYR A 464 -19.84 -34.75 -29.51
C TYR A 464 -20.79 -33.66 -30.02
N TYR A 465 -21.61 -33.12 -29.12
CA TYR A 465 -22.54 -32.04 -29.45
C TYR A 465 -21.78 -30.84 -30.03
N GLY A 466 -22.19 -30.36 -31.20
CA GLY A 466 -21.50 -29.26 -31.86
C GLY A 466 -20.37 -29.65 -32.79
N GLN A 467 -19.75 -30.81 -32.58
CA GLN A 467 -18.60 -31.27 -33.35
C GLN A 467 -19.01 -31.65 -34.78
N GLN A 468 -18.15 -31.33 -35.73
CA GLN A 468 -18.32 -31.72 -37.13
C GLN A 468 -17.43 -32.92 -37.46
N ASP A 469 -17.91 -33.79 -38.36
CA ASP A 469 -17.13 -34.88 -38.97
C ASP A 469 -17.17 -34.72 -40.49
N VAL A 470 -16.03 -34.40 -41.09
CA VAL A 470 -15.84 -34.35 -42.54
C VAL A 470 -15.58 -35.77 -43.02
N ARG A 471 -16.58 -36.37 -43.65
CA ARG A 471 -16.52 -37.72 -44.21
C ARG A 471 -15.97 -37.64 -45.62
N LEU A 472 -14.98 -38.48 -45.90
CA LEU A 472 -14.33 -38.67 -47.19
C LEU A 472 -14.65 -40.09 -47.65
N GLU A 473 -15.57 -40.24 -48.60
CA GLU A 473 -16.14 -41.54 -48.98
C GLU A 473 -15.77 -41.96 -50.40
N GLU A 474 -15.25 -43.18 -50.57
CA GLU A 474 -14.88 -43.76 -51.88
C GLU A 474 -13.97 -42.82 -52.72
N LEU A 475 -13.06 -42.11 -52.06
CA LEU A 475 -12.14 -41.18 -52.71
C LEU A 475 -10.79 -41.83 -53.02
N ASP A 476 -10.30 -41.59 -54.23
CA ASP A 476 -8.90 -41.79 -54.57
C ASP A 476 -8.02 -40.84 -53.73
N GLU A 477 -6.82 -41.29 -53.35
CA GLU A 477 -5.87 -40.51 -52.53
C GLU A 477 -5.56 -39.13 -53.15
N ASP A 478 -5.46 -39.06 -54.47
CA ASP A 478 -5.08 -37.87 -55.25
C ASP A 478 -6.07 -36.70 -55.14
N VAL A 479 -7.29 -36.91 -54.66
CA VAL A 479 -8.29 -35.85 -54.51
C VAL A 479 -8.64 -35.56 -53.05
N VAL A 480 -8.03 -36.27 -52.09
CA VAL A 480 -8.32 -36.12 -50.65
C VAL A 480 -8.07 -34.68 -50.19
N ALA A 481 -6.92 -34.10 -50.53
CA ALA A 481 -6.59 -32.75 -50.10
C ALA A 481 -7.66 -31.75 -50.55
N TRP A 482 -8.05 -31.81 -51.83
CA TRP A 482 -9.10 -30.95 -52.38
C TRP A 482 -10.44 -31.10 -51.65
N HIS A 483 -10.85 -32.34 -51.34
CA HIS A 483 -12.11 -32.60 -50.66
C HIS A 483 -12.11 -32.09 -49.21
N VAL A 484 -11.00 -32.18 -48.50
CA VAL A 484 -10.80 -31.54 -47.18
C VAL A 484 -10.86 -30.02 -47.33
N GLY A 485 -10.11 -29.47 -48.29
CA GLY A 485 -10.09 -28.04 -48.60
C GLY A 485 -11.48 -27.47 -48.89
N ALA A 486 -12.24 -28.11 -49.76
CA ALA A 486 -13.58 -27.69 -50.15
C ALA A 486 -14.57 -27.76 -48.97
N SER A 487 -14.39 -28.70 -48.05
CA SER A 487 -15.24 -28.85 -46.86
C SER A 487 -14.95 -27.79 -45.80
N LEU A 488 -13.69 -27.39 -45.64
CA LEU A 488 -13.26 -26.43 -44.62
C LEU A 488 -13.27 -24.96 -45.11
N ALA A 489 -13.15 -24.71 -46.41
CA ALA A 489 -13.11 -23.36 -46.96
C ALA A 489 -14.31 -22.48 -46.57
N PRO A 490 -15.57 -22.95 -46.57
CA PRO A 490 -16.71 -22.12 -46.18
C PRO A 490 -16.73 -21.71 -44.71
N VAL A 491 -16.03 -22.44 -43.83
CA VAL A 491 -15.95 -22.15 -42.39
C VAL A 491 -14.67 -21.41 -42.00
N LEU A 492 -13.60 -21.57 -42.79
CA LEU A 492 -12.31 -20.93 -42.55
C LEU A 492 -12.10 -19.67 -43.37
N LEU A 493 -12.83 -19.43 -44.46
CA LEU A 493 -12.54 -18.32 -45.37
C LEU A 493 -13.74 -17.38 -45.53
N LYS A 494 -13.46 -16.09 -45.68
CA LYS A 494 -14.51 -15.08 -45.93
C LYS A 494 -15.12 -15.23 -47.33
N GLU A 495 -14.28 -15.61 -48.29
CA GLU A 495 -14.65 -15.89 -49.67
C GLU A 495 -14.00 -17.22 -50.08
N VAL A 496 -14.81 -18.15 -50.59
CA VAL A 496 -14.33 -19.46 -51.04
C VAL A 496 -13.70 -19.33 -52.43
N PRO A 497 -12.42 -19.73 -52.61
CA PRO A 497 -11.76 -19.67 -53.91
C PRO A 497 -12.48 -20.55 -54.95
N PRO A 498 -12.58 -20.13 -56.23
CA PRO A 498 -13.21 -20.92 -57.29
C PRO A 498 -12.67 -22.34 -57.44
N GLU A 499 -11.38 -22.53 -57.18
CA GLU A 499 -10.68 -23.82 -57.19
C GLU A 499 -11.12 -24.77 -56.07
N LEU A 500 -11.81 -24.30 -55.02
CA LEU A 500 -12.37 -25.11 -53.94
C LEU A 500 -13.91 -25.22 -54.03
N THR A 501 -14.45 -25.11 -55.25
CA THR A 501 -15.89 -25.23 -55.51
C THR A 501 -16.19 -26.50 -56.31
N GLY A 502 -17.41 -27.03 -56.19
CA GLY A 502 -17.82 -28.23 -56.94
C GLY A 502 -17.71 -28.12 -58.47
N GLU A 503 -17.49 -26.92 -59.01
CA GLU A 503 -17.28 -26.65 -60.44
C GLU A 503 -15.87 -27.02 -60.93
N SER A 504 -14.90 -27.27 -60.04
CA SER A 504 -13.53 -27.65 -60.41
C SER A 504 -13.50 -29.02 -61.10
N GLU A 505 -12.87 -29.08 -62.27
CA GLU A 505 -12.62 -30.33 -63.01
C GLU A 505 -11.69 -31.26 -62.23
N ARG A 506 -11.81 -32.58 -62.43
CA ARG A 506 -11.03 -33.59 -61.70
C ARG A 506 -9.52 -33.29 -61.66
N ARG A 507 -8.89 -32.95 -62.79
CA ARG A 507 -7.47 -32.59 -62.83
C ARG A 507 -7.12 -31.42 -61.89
N GLY A 508 -8.00 -30.42 -61.81
CA GLY A 508 -7.80 -29.29 -60.89
C GLY A 508 -7.97 -29.66 -59.42
N ARG A 509 -8.65 -30.78 -59.13
CA ARG A 509 -8.72 -31.35 -57.77
C ARG A 509 -7.46 -32.15 -57.44
N GLU A 510 -6.98 -32.94 -58.41
CA GLU A 510 -5.74 -33.72 -58.30
C GLU A 510 -4.49 -32.84 -58.11
N ASP A 511 -4.47 -31.65 -58.72
CA ASP A 511 -3.33 -30.72 -58.64
C ASP A 511 -3.37 -29.82 -57.37
N TRP A 512 -4.43 -29.84 -56.55
CA TRP A 512 -4.56 -28.96 -55.38
C TRP A 512 -3.93 -29.62 -54.13
N PRO A 513 -3.17 -28.90 -53.27
CA PRO A 513 -3.03 -27.44 -53.15
C PRO A 513 -1.81 -26.80 -53.84
N GLU A 514 -1.18 -27.46 -54.83
CA GLU A 514 0.09 -27.00 -55.45
C GLU A 514 0.05 -25.66 -56.19
#